data_AF-A0A3C0KC36-F1
#
_entry.id   AF-A0A3C0KC36-F1
#
_cell.length_a   1.000
_cell.length_b   1.000
_cell.length_c   1.000
_cell.angle_alpha   90.00
_cell.angle_beta   90.00
_cell.angle_gamma   90.00
#
_symmetry.space_group_name_H-M   'P 1'
#
loop_
_entity.id
_entity.type
_entity.pdbx_description
1 polymer ?
#
loop_
_entity_poly.entity_id
_entity_poly.type
_entity_poly.pdbx_seq_one_letter_code
_entity_poly.pdbx_strand_id
1 'polypeptide(L)'
;DWVVANTYREPKVRGCGEGDIKTMLETGNLGGKCADLNAIFVGLCRAAGVPARDVYGLRLAPSAFGYKELGANSASLKGAQHCRAEVYLAGLGWVAMDPADVAKVQRQETAEWIKTTDHPVVAPVNRALYGGWEGNWVGWNMGHDLALPGAQGPELGFLMYPVAETGGQRVDSYNPDDFKYQISAR
;
A
#
# COMPACT_ATOMS: atom_id res chain seq x y z
N ASP A 1 -13.80 -6.78 -4.37
CA ASP A 1 -14.96 -6.83 -3.45
C ASP A 1 -14.65 -7.43 -2.08
N TRP A 2 -14.35 -8.74 -1.97
CA TRP A 2 -14.20 -9.39 -0.64
C TRP A 2 -13.20 -8.68 0.28
N VAL A 3 -12.05 -8.25 -0.24
CA VAL A 3 -11.01 -7.57 0.55
C VAL A 3 -11.55 -6.28 1.19
N VAL A 4 -12.23 -5.42 0.42
CA VAL A 4 -12.79 -4.17 0.95
C VAL A 4 -13.90 -4.43 1.98
N ALA A 5 -14.67 -5.50 1.81
CA ALA A 5 -15.76 -5.84 2.72
C ALA A 5 -15.29 -6.49 4.03
N ASN A 6 -14.15 -7.17 4.05
CA ASN A 6 -13.70 -8.00 5.18
C ASN A 6 -12.41 -7.50 5.84
N THR A 7 -11.73 -6.54 5.23
CA THR A 7 -10.54 -5.90 5.81
C THR A 7 -10.84 -4.45 6.18
N TYR A 8 -9.95 -3.81 6.93
CA TYR A 8 -10.10 -2.39 7.25
C TYR A 8 -8.77 -1.67 7.37
N ARG A 9 -8.81 -0.37 7.07
CA ARG A 9 -7.69 0.53 7.35
C ARG A 9 -7.54 0.70 8.86
N GLU A 10 -6.38 0.33 9.40
CA GLU A 10 -6.00 0.59 10.80
C GLU A 10 -4.96 1.73 10.85
N PRO A 11 -5.37 2.97 11.20
CA PRO A 11 -4.47 4.13 11.17
C PRO A 11 -3.25 4.01 12.08
N LYS A 12 -3.36 3.22 13.17
CA LYS A 12 -2.29 3.05 14.17
C LYS A 12 -1.19 2.06 13.75
N VAL A 13 -1.40 1.26 12.70
CA VAL A 13 -0.36 0.38 12.15
C VAL A 13 0.85 1.21 11.74
N ARG A 14 2.07 0.76 12.07
CA ARG A 14 3.30 1.47 11.73
C ARG A 14 3.58 1.40 10.23
N GLY A 15 4.18 2.46 9.67
CA GLY A 15 4.49 2.53 8.25
C GLY A 15 3.25 2.28 7.37
N CYS A 16 3.41 1.41 6.37
CA CYS A 16 2.35 0.97 5.46
C CYS A 16 1.80 -0.42 5.80
N GLY A 17 2.22 -1.01 6.93
CA GLY A 17 1.97 -2.42 7.22
C GLY A 17 3.23 -3.26 7.14
N GLU A 18 3.14 -4.50 7.61
CA GLU A 18 4.22 -5.48 7.53
C GLU A 18 4.10 -6.36 6.29
N GLY A 19 2.90 -6.50 5.73
CA GLY A 19 2.64 -7.40 4.60
C GLY A 19 2.59 -8.88 5.00
N ASP A 20 2.58 -9.20 6.30
CA ASP A 20 2.46 -10.57 6.82
C ASP A 20 1.01 -11.06 6.77
N ILE A 21 0.57 -11.41 5.55
CA ILE A 21 -0.78 -11.90 5.32
C ILE A 21 -1.05 -13.25 5.99
N LYS A 22 0.01 -14.03 6.27
CA LYS A 22 -0.13 -15.32 6.95
C LYS A 22 -0.64 -15.07 8.37
N THR A 23 0.03 -14.21 9.13
CA THR A 23 -0.39 -13.85 10.48
C THR A 23 -1.79 -13.22 10.48
N MET A 24 -2.10 -12.34 9.52
CA MET A 24 -3.44 -11.75 9.41
C MET A 24 -4.54 -12.80 9.22
N LEU A 25 -4.32 -13.77 8.32
CA LEU A 25 -5.28 -14.83 8.03
C LEU A 25 -5.39 -15.83 9.19
N GLU A 26 -4.29 -16.22 9.82
CA GLU A 26 -4.26 -17.18 10.94
C GLU A 26 -4.89 -16.61 12.22
N THR A 27 -4.72 -15.30 12.46
CA THR A 27 -5.30 -14.63 13.65
C THR A 27 -6.71 -14.10 13.43
N GLY A 28 -7.14 -13.96 12.16
CA GLY A 28 -8.38 -13.29 11.79
C GLY A 28 -8.34 -11.76 11.98
N ASN A 29 -7.20 -11.17 12.35
CA ASN A 29 -7.03 -9.73 12.40
C ASN A 29 -6.72 -9.18 11.01
N LEU A 30 -7.77 -8.81 10.29
CA LEU A 30 -7.68 -8.29 8.92
C LEU A 30 -7.56 -6.76 8.85
N GLY A 31 -7.09 -6.13 9.92
CA GLY A 31 -6.80 -4.69 9.99
C GLY A 31 -5.38 -4.36 9.56
N GLY A 32 -5.20 -3.35 8.71
CA GLY A 32 -3.88 -3.02 8.19
C GLY A 32 -3.81 -1.70 7.43
N LYS A 33 -2.68 -1.48 6.75
CA LYS A 33 -2.47 -0.39 5.79
C LYS A 33 -2.19 -0.98 4.40
N CYS A 34 -1.70 -0.18 3.46
CA CYS A 34 -1.66 -0.61 2.07
C CYS A 34 -0.81 -1.86 1.82
N ALA A 35 0.31 -2.05 2.54
CA ALA A 35 1.15 -3.23 2.38
C ALA A 35 0.46 -4.49 2.91
N ASP A 36 -0.46 -4.35 3.85
CA ASP A 36 -1.23 -5.47 4.39
C ASP A 36 -2.43 -5.79 3.48
N LEU A 37 -3.22 -4.77 3.13
CA LEU A 37 -4.50 -4.96 2.44
C LEU A 37 -4.31 -5.32 0.95
N ASN A 38 -3.32 -4.73 0.27
CA ASN A 38 -3.01 -5.10 -1.10
C ASN A 38 -2.30 -6.46 -1.16
N ALA A 39 -1.47 -6.81 -0.17
CA ALA A 39 -0.90 -8.16 -0.09
C ALA A 39 -1.96 -9.24 0.15
N ILE A 40 -2.99 -8.98 0.99
CA ILE A 40 -4.13 -9.92 1.13
C ILE A 40 -4.80 -10.13 -0.22
N PHE A 41 -5.06 -9.04 -0.96
CA PHE A 41 -5.64 -9.13 -2.29
C PHE A 41 -4.78 -9.96 -3.25
N VAL A 42 -3.47 -9.72 -3.28
CA VAL A 42 -2.52 -10.47 -4.11
C VAL A 42 -2.48 -11.94 -3.71
N GLY A 43 -2.41 -12.24 -2.41
CA GLY A 43 -2.42 -13.60 -1.87
C GLY A 43 -3.68 -14.37 -2.24
N LEU A 44 -4.85 -13.75 -2.12
CA LEU A 44 -6.13 -14.35 -2.51
C LEU A 44 -6.22 -14.59 -4.03
N CYS A 45 -5.75 -13.64 -4.84
CA CYS A 45 -5.68 -13.83 -6.30
C CYS A 45 -4.78 -15.01 -6.67
N ARG A 46 -3.59 -15.08 -6.08
CA ARG A 46 -2.63 -16.18 -6.32
C ARG A 46 -3.19 -17.52 -5.86
N ALA A 47 -3.86 -17.57 -4.71
CA ALA A 47 -4.54 -18.78 -4.22
C ALA A 47 -5.67 -19.25 -5.17
N ALA A 48 -6.32 -18.31 -5.86
CA ALA A 48 -7.31 -18.60 -6.90
C ALA A 48 -6.70 -18.88 -8.30
N GLY A 49 -5.38 -18.95 -8.42
CA GLY A 49 -4.69 -19.22 -9.70
C GLY A 49 -4.57 -18.00 -10.63
N VAL A 50 -4.86 -16.79 -10.15
CA VAL A 50 -4.70 -15.55 -10.91
C VAL A 50 -3.32 -14.95 -10.59
N PRO A 51 -2.43 -14.75 -11.60
CA PRO A 51 -1.16 -14.09 -11.34
C PRO A 51 -1.42 -12.67 -10.84
N ALA A 52 -0.83 -12.33 -9.69
CA ALA A 52 -0.97 -11.03 -9.07
C ALA A 52 0.36 -10.61 -8.44
N ARG A 53 0.58 -9.31 -8.26
CA ARG A 53 1.79 -8.78 -7.62
C ARG A 53 1.51 -7.48 -6.90
N ASP A 54 2.23 -7.25 -5.82
CA ASP A 54 2.35 -5.95 -5.20
C ASP A 54 3.31 -5.06 -6.00
N VAL A 55 3.05 -3.76 -5.96
CA VAL A 55 3.88 -2.72 -6.57
C VAL A 55 4.14 -1.66 -5.51
N TYR A 56 5.40 -1.53 -5.10
CA TYR A 56 5.83 -0.63 -4.05
C TYR A 56 6.29 0.70 -4.62
N GLY A 57 5.84 1.80 -4.03
CA GLY A 57 5.96 3.11 -4.66
C GLY A 57 5.84 4.28 -3.71
N LEU A 58 5.63 5.44 -4.32
CA LEU A 58 5.48 6.73 -3.64
C LEU A 58 4.44 7.58 -4.37
N ARG A 59 3.53 8.19 -3.62
CA ARG A 59 2.68 9.27 -4.17
C ARG A 59 3.51 10.52 -4.37
N LEU A 60 3.21 11.27 -5.42
CA LEU A 60 3.97 12.44 -5.86
C LEU A 60 3.14 13.72 -5.84
N ALA A 61 1.82 13.62 -6.00
CA ALA A 61 0.96 14.77 -6.24
C ALA A 61 -0.42 14.62 -5.55
N PRO A 62 -1.21 15.70 -5.46
CA PRO A 62 -2.60 15.61 -5.00
C PRO A 62 -3.42 14.59 -5.79
N SER A 63 -4.47 14.06 -5.17
CA SER A 63 -5.43 13.17 -5.83
C SER A 63 -6.18 13.94 -6.93
N ALA A 64 -6.27 13.35 -8.12
CA ALA A 64 -7.11 13.85 -9.21
C ALA A 64 -8.61 13.66 -8.89
N PHE A 65 -8.94 12.70 -8.03
CA PHE A 65 -10.29 12.50 -7.52
C PHE A 65 -10.70 13.52 -6.44
N GLY A 66 -9.78 14.37 -5.96
CA GLY A 66 -10.04 15.40 -4.95
C GLY A 66 -10.00 14.89 -3.50
N TYR A 67 -9.55 13.66 -3.27
CA TYR A 67 -9.47 13.05 -1.94
C TYR A 67 -8.21 13.51 -1.21
N LYS A 68 -8.36 13.92 0.05
CA LYS A 68 -7.22 14.29 0.90
C LYS A 68 -6.34 13.08 1.16
N GLU A 69 -6.94 11.92 1.41
CA GLU A 69 -6.22 10.73 1.82
C GLU A 69 -5.54 10.00 0.66
N LEU A 70 -5.83 10.34 -0.59
CA LEU A 70 -5.26 9.67 -1.77
C LEU A 70 -4.17 10.50 -2.48
N GLY A 71 -3.81 11.67 -1.95
CA GLY A 71 -2.78 12.54 -2.51
C GLY A 71 -1.49 12.59 -1.69
N ALA A 72 -0.52 13.36 -2.21
CA ALA A 72 0.66 13.80 -1.48
C ALA A 72 1.02 15.25 -1.83
N ASN A 73 1.85 15.88 -0.99
CA ASN A 73 2.42 17.19 -1.25
C ASN A 73 3.81 17.02 -1.87
N SER A 74 3.98 17.40 -3.14
CA SER A 74 5.22 17.24 -3.90
C SER A 74 6.47 17.86 -3.25
N ALA A 75 6.28 18.87 -2.38
CA ALA A 75 7.38 19.50 -1.65
C ALA A 75 7.92 18.66 -0.48
N SER A 76 7.14 17.69 0.04
CA SER A 76 7.52 16.83 1.16
C SER A 76 6.86 15.45 1.06
N LEU A 77 7.61 14.48 0.53
CA LEU A 77 7.10 13.14 0.23
C LEU A 77 7.57 12.06 1.21
N LYS A 78 8.21 12.43 2.33
CA LYS A 78 8.82 11.45 3.26
C LYS A 78 7.84 10.46 3.87
N GLY A 79 6.55 10.82 3.97
CA GLY A 79 5.47 9.94 4.47
C GLY A 79 4.46 9.53 3.39
N ALA A 80 4.81 9.70 2.11
CA ALA A 80 3.92 9.46 0.97
C ALA A 80 4.06 8.05 0.37
N GLN A 81 4.70 7.12 1.08
CA GLN A 81 4.86 5.74 0.63
C GLN A 81 3.49 5.11 0.45
N HIS A 82 3.37 4.37 -0.65
CA HIS A 82 2.16 3.64 -0.97
C HIS A 82 2.51 2.44 -1.81
N CYS A 83 1.81 1.35 -1.59
CA CYS A 83 1.88 0.19 -2.45
C CYS A 83 0.50 -0.09 -3.00
N ARG A 84 0.47 -0.63 -4.21
CA ARG A 84 -0.72 -1.02 -4.96
C ARG A 84 -0.57 -2.46 -5.41
N ALA A 85 -1.61 -3.01 -6.02
CA ALA A 85 -1.57 -4.35 -6.58
C ALA A 85 -1.86 -4.33 -8.08
N GLU A 86 -1.39 -5.35 -8.78
CA GLU A 86 -1.82 -5.65 -10.14
C GLU A 86 -2.23 -7.12 -10.24
N VAL A 87 -3.18 -7.39 -11.13
CA VAL A 87 -3.53 -8.75 -11.55
C VAL A 87 -3.28 -8.91 -13.04
N TYR A 88 -2.82 -10.07 -13.47
CA TYR A 88 -2.69 -10.40 -14.87
C TYR A 88 -4.00 -10.98 -15.39
N LEU A 89 -4.68 -10.25 -16.28
CA LEU A 89 -5.90 -10.71 -16.94
C LEU A 89 -5.58 -11.03 -18.40
N ALA A 90 -5.93 -12.24 -18.83
CA ALA A 90 -5.71 -12.67 -20.20
C ALA A 90 -6.36 -11.69 -21.19
N GLY A 91 -5.60 -11.24 -22.18
CA GLY A 91 -6.04 -10.25 -23.16
C GLY A 91 -5.91 -8.78 -22.73
N LEU A 92 -5.71 -8.49 -21.44
CA LEU A 92 -5.50 -7.12 -20.92
C LEU A 92 -4.09 -6.88 -20.37
N GLY A 93 -3.37 -7.95 -19.99
CA GLY A 93 -2.07 -7.84 -19.36
C GLY A 93 -2.18 -7.53 -17.86
N TRP A 94 -1.23 -6.77 -17.32
CA TRP A 94 -1.26 -6.33 -15.93
C TRP A 94 -2.28 -5.21 -15.76
N VAL A 95 -3.25 -5.45 -14.88
CA VAL A 95 -4.38 -4.55 -14.60
C VAL A 95 -4.27 -4.05 -13.17
N ALA A 96 -4.32 -2.73 -13.03
CA ALA A 96 -4.23 -1.99 -11.79
C ALA A 96 -5.35 -2.32 -10.79
N MET A 97 -4.99 -2.51 -9.52
CA MET A 97 -5.89 -2.77 -8.39
C MET A 97 -5.41 -2.01 -7.15
N ASP A 98 -6.33 -1.45 -6.36
CA ASP A 98 -5.98 -0.81 -5.08
C ASP A 98 -7.14 -0.85 -4.05
N PRO A 99 -7.50 -2.03 -3.52
CA PRO A 99 -8.48 -2.14 -2.45
C PRO A 99 -8.06 -1.39 -1.17
N ALA A 100 -6.76 -1.20 -0.93
CA ALA A 100 -6.29 -0.48 0.25
C ALA A 100 -6.71 1.00 0.26
N ASP A 101 -6.68 1.66 -0.90
CA ASP A 101 -7.12 3.05 -1.02
C ASP A 101 -8.63 3.21 -0.84
N VAL A 102 -9.43 2.22 -1.27
CA VAL A 102 -10.86 2.19 -0.98
C VAL A 102 -11.09 2.11 0.54
N ALA A 103 -10.39 1.19 1.23
CA ALA A 103 -10.47 1.07 2.68
C ALA A 103 -9.93 2.31 3.41
N LYS A 104 -8.94 2.99 2.84
CA LYS A 104 -8.41 4.25 3.38
C LYS A 104 -9.46 5.36 3.31
N VAL A 105 -10.13 5.52 2.17
CA VAL A 105 -11.22 6.49 2.00
C VAL A 105 -12.37 6.19 2.95
N GLN A 106 -12.79 4.93 3.06
CA GLN A 106 -13.81 4.48 4.01
C GLN A 106 -13.52 4.90 5.46
N ARG A 107 -12.24 4.86 5.85
CA ARG A 107 -11.84 5.07 7.23
C ARG A 107 -11.46 6.50 7.58
N GLN A 108 -10.84 7.23 6.64
CA GLN A 108 -10.05 8.42 6.94
C GLN A 108 -10.46 9.67 6.15
N GLU A 109 -11.23 9.55 5.06
CA GLU A 109 -11.58 10.73 4.25
C GLU A 109 -12.56 11.65 4.98
N THR A 110 -13.44 11.09 5.81
CA THR A 110 -14.37 11.83 6.66
C THR A 110 -14.13 11.52 8.14
N ALA A 111 -14.79 12.26 9.03
CA ALA A 111 -14.74 12.00 10.47
C ALA A 111 -15.42 10.67 10.86
N GLU A 112 -16.36 10.20 10.04
CA GLU A 112 -17.11 8.97 10.28
C GLU A 112 -16.46 7.81 9.55
N TRP A 113 -16.50 6.62 10.17
CA TRP A 113 -16.11 5.41 9.47
C TRP A 113 -17.25 4.91 8.59
N ILE A 114 -17.11 5.11 7.28
CA ILE A 114 -18.05 4.63 6.27
C ILE A 114 -17.80 3.14 6.01
N LYS A 115 -18.77 2.28 6.33
CA LYS A 115 -18.64 0.81 6.23
C LYS A 115 -19.30 0.19 4.99
N THR A 116 -19.65 1.00 4.00
CA THR A 116 -20.23 0.54 2.73
C THR A 116 -19.52 1.18 1.55
N THR A 117 -19.40 0.45 0.45
CA THR A 117 -18.84 0.93 -0.81
C THR A 117 -19.82 1.78 -1.61
N ASP A 118 -21.11 1.75 -1.30
CA ASP A 118 -22.15 2.49 -2.03
C ASP A 118 -22.28 3.95 -1.58
N HIS A 119 -21.61 4.31 -0.48
CA HIS A 119 -21.61 5.67 0.02
C HIS A 119 -21.04 6.64 -1.04
N PRO A 120 -21.61 7.83 -1.26
CA PRO A 120 -21.17 8.76 -2.30
C PRO A 120 -19.69 9.13 -2.26
N VAL A 121 -19.08 9.13 -1.06
CA VAL A 121 -17.63 9.36 -0.87
C VAL A 121 -16.79 8.14 -1.26
N VAL A 122 -17.28 6.90 -1.13
CA VAL A 122 -16.47 5.68 -1.37
C VAL A 122 -16.71 5.12 -2.78
N ALA A 123 -17.94 5.21 -3.27
CA ALA A 123 -18.35 4.59 -4.53
C ALA A 123 -17.50 5.01 -5.75
N PRO A 124 -17.07 6.28 -5.90
CA PRO A 124 -16.21 6.68 -7.02
C PRO A 124 -14.88 5.93 -7.03
N VAL A 125 -14.18 5.88 -5.89
CA VAL A 125 -12.87 5.21 -5.79
C VAL A 125 -13.01 3.70 -5.85
N ASN A 126 -14.07 3.12 -5.30
CA ASN A 126 -14.32 1.68 -5.41
C ASN A 126 -14.50 1.23 -6.86
N ARG A 127 -15.16 2.05 -7.70
CA ARG A 127 -15.30 1.76 -9.13
C ARG A 127 -14.01 2.00 -9.92
N ALA A 128 -13.26 3.04 -9.58
CA ALA A 128 -12.09 3.45 -10.36
C ALA A 128 -10.82 2.63 -10.06
N LEU A 129 -10.67 2.16 -8.82
CA LEU A 129 -9.43 1.52 -8.35
C LEU A 129 -9.39 0.00 -8.56
N TYR A 130 -10.42 -0.57 -9.16
CA TYR A 130 -10.42 -1.95 -9.68
C TYR A 130 -10.38 -1.91 -11.21
N GLY A 131 -9.18 -1.87 -11.77
CA GLY A 131 -8.94 -1.63 -13.19
C GLY A 131 -8.16 -0.35 -13.48
N GLY A 132 -7.92 0.49 -12.48
CA GLY A 132 -7.28 1.79 -12.65
C GLY A 132 -6.50 2.25 -11.44
N TRP A 133 -5.59 3.19 -11.68
CA TRP A 133 -4.76 3.85 -10.68
C TRP A 133 -4.77 5.35 -10.95
N GLU A 134 -4.71 6.16 -9.90
CA GLU A 134 -4.38 7.57 -10.08
C GLU A 134 -2.94 7.69 -10.58
N GLY A 135 -2.69 8.59 -11.54
CA GLY A 135 -1.35 8.92 -12.05
C GLY A 135 -0.49 9.77 -11.13
N ASN A 136 -0.96 10.03 -9.90
CA ASN A 136 -0.29 10.88 -8.90
C ASN A 136 0.78 10.13 -8.09
N TRP A 137 1.36 9.07 -8.65
CA TRP A 137 2.30 8.20 -7.95
C TRP A 137 3.28 7.56 -8.94
N VAL A 138 4.30 6.89 -8.40
CA VAL A 138 5.27 6.11 -9.16
C VAL A 138 5.57 4.81 -8.43
N GLY A 139 5.60 3.70 -9.17
CA GLY A 139 6.06 2.41 -8.70
C GLY A 139 7.56 2.23 -8.90
N TRP A 140 8.25 1.71 -7.89
CA TRP A 140 9.69 1.48 -7.91
C TRP A 140 10.06 0.05 -8.28
N ASN A 141 9.38 -0.90 -7.65
CA ASN A 141 9.68 -2.32 -7.74
C ASN A 141 8.47 -3.17 -7.30
N MET A 142 8.61 -4.48 -7.49
CA MET A 142 7.62 -5.50 -7.13
C MET A 142 8.27 -6.60 -6.26
N GLY A 143 9.34 -6.25 -5.55
CA GLY A 143 10.15 -7.19 -4.79
C GLY A 143 9.56 -7.48 -3.42
N HIS A 144 9.42 -8.77 -3.10
CA HIS A 144 8.98 -9.30 -1.82
C HIS A 144 10.05 -10.25 -1.27
N ASP A 145 10.17 -10.38 0.05
CA ASP A 145 11.16 -11.24 0.73
C ASP A 145 12.60 -10.99 0.23
N LEU A 146 13.03 -9.73 0.32
CA LEU A 146 14.24 -9.23 -0.31
C LEU A 146 15.46 -9.34 0.62
N ALA A 147 16.41 -10.18 0.22
CA ALA A 147 17.77 -10.15 0.74
C ALA A 147 18.57 -9.01 0.08
N LEU A 148 18.89 -7.97 0.85
CA LEU A 148 19.65 -6.83 0.34
C LEU A 148 21.15 -7.19 0.16
N PRO A 149 21.78 -6.83 -0.96
CA PRO A 149 23.21 -7.09 -1.18
C PRO A 149 24.07 -6.47 -0.07
N GLY A 150 24.86 -7.30 0.60
CA GLY A 150 25.78 -6.87 1.66
C GLY A 150 25.12 -6.49 3.00
N ALA A 151 23.80 -6.67 3.13
CA ALA A 151 23.12 -6.46 4.41
C ALA A 151 23.45 -7.58 5.41
N GLN A 152 23.54 -7.20 6.68
CA GLN A 152 23.72 -8.13 7.81
C GLN A 152 22.41 -8.40 8.54
N GLY A 153 21.41 -7.54 8.38
CA GLY A 153 20.07 -7.74 8.93
C GLY A 153 19.22 -8.77 8.16
N PRO A 154 18.03 -9.11 8.67
CA PRO A 154 17.12 -10.07 8.03
C PRO A 154 16.66 -9.59 6.65
N GLU A 155 16.01 -10.49 5.89
CA GLU A 155 15.31 -10.11 4.66
C GLU A 155 14.22 -9.08 4.94
N LEU A 156 13.94 -8.23 3.95
CA LEU A 156 12.84 -7.28 4.01
C LEU A 156 11.59 -7.94 3.44
N GLY A 157 10.44 -7.78 4.10
CA GLY A 157 9.16 -8.17 3.49
C GLY A 157 8.93 -7.46 2.15
N PHE A 158 9.30 -6.18 2.05
CA PHE A 158 9.28 -5.39 0.82
C PHE A 158 10.23 -4.19 0.90
N LEU A 159 10.55 -3.59 -0.26
CA LEU A 159 11.40 -2.41 -0.35
C LEU A 159 10.59 -1.18 -0.84
N MET A 160 10.21 -0.32 0.09
CA MET A 160 9.44 0.91 -0.21
C MET A 160 9.97 2.15 0.52
N TYR A 161 10.60 1.94 1.68
CA TYR A 161 11.23 2.98 2.48
C TYR A 161 12.75 2.97 2.24
N PRO A 162 13.46 4.09 2.44
CA PRO A 162 14.91 4.06 2.57
C PRO A 162 15.32 3.07 3.66
N VAL A 163 16.33 2.25 3.38
CA VAL A 163 16.87 1.27 4.31
C VAL A 163 18.37 1.54 4.48
N ALA A 164 18.84 1.55 5.72
CA ALA A 164 20.26 1.71 6.03
C ALA A 164 20.66 0.80 7.19
N GLU A 165 21.93 0.41 7.22
CA GLU A 165 22.56 -0.30 8.33
C GLU A 165 23.77 0.49 8.82
N THR A 166 23.89 0.66 10.14
CA THR A 166 25.02 1.34 10.79
C THR A 166 25.41 0.57 12.05
N GLY A 167 26.71 0.39 12.27
CA GLY A 167 27.20 -0.37 13.43
C GLY A 167 26.69 -1.83 13.49
N GLY A 168 26.38 -2.43 12.35
CA GLY A 168 25.81 -3.80 12.28
C GLY A 168 24.31 -3.88 12.62
N GLN A 169 23.62 -2.75 12.74
CA GLN A 169 22.18 -2.69 13.04
C GLN A 169 21.42 -1.96 11.94
N ARG A 170 20.21 -2.45 11.64
CA ARG A 170 19.29 -1.78 10.71
C ARG A 170 18.63 -0.58 11.37
N VAL A 171 18.67 0.56 10.70
CA VAL A 171 17.99 1.79 11.11
C VAL A 171 16.48 1.64 10.86
N ASP A 172 15.68 2.15 11.78
CA ASP A 172 14.22 2.11 11.65
C ASP A 172 13.73 2.95 10.46
N SER A 173 13.32 2.26 9.40
CA SER A 173 12.85 2.87 8.14
C SER A 173 11.47 3.52 8.27
N TYR A 174 10.74 3.22 9.35
CA TYR A 174 9.41 3.76 9.63
C TYR A 174 9.42 4.98 10.54
N ASN A 175 10.61 5.43 10.95
CA ASN A 175 10.80 6.64 11.75
C ASN A 175 11.65 7.67 10.98
N PRO A 176 11.04 8.42 10.04
CA PRO A 176 11.76 9.36 9.17
C PRO A 176 12.32 10.60 9.89
N ASP A 177 11.89 10.86 11.12
CA ASP A 177 12.40 11.97 11.93
C ASP A 177 13.75 11.63 12.56
N ASP A 178 13.93 10.37 12.97
CA ASP A 178 15.20 9.84 13.47
C ASP A 178 16.11 9.38 12.32
N PHE A 179 15.54 8.71 11.30
CA PHE A 179 16.23 8.38 10.06
C PHE A 179 16.04 9.50 9.03
N LYS A 180 16.82 10.57 9.16
CA LYS A 180 16.65 11.79 8.37
C LYS A 180 17.01 11.61 6.90
N TYR A 181 16.01 11.64 6.02
CA TYR A 181 16.16 11.73 4.56
C TYR A 181 15.16 12.76 3.98
N GLN A 182 15.28 13.17 2.72
CA GLN A 182 14.29 14.00 2.03
C GLN A 182 13.93 13.41 0.66
N ILE A 183 12.63 13.42 0.35
CA ILE A 183 12.10 13.05 -0.96
C ILE A 183 11.21 14.19 -1.46
N SER A 184 11.42 14.62 -2.70
CA SER A 184 10.61 15.61 -3.41
C SER A 184 10.50 15.25 -4.89
N ALA A 185 9.50 15.81 -5.57
CA ALA A 185 9.27 15.64 -7.00
C ALA A 185 9.08 17.01 -7.68
N ARG A 186 9.41 17.10 -8.98
CA ARG A 186 9.29 18.30 -9.81
C ARG A 186 8.58 17.97 -11.10
#